data_AF-A0A1F5SNX4-F1
#
_entry.id   AF-A0A1F5SNX4-F1
#
_cell.length_a   1.000
_cell.length_b   1.000
_cell.length_c   1.000
_cell.angle_alpha   90.00
_cell.angle_beta   90.00
_cell.angle_gamma   90.00
#
_symmetry.space_group_name_H-M   'P 1'
#
loop_
_entity.id
_entity.type
_entity.pdbx_description
1 polymer ?
#
loop_
_entity_poly.entity_id
_entity_poly.type
_entity_poly.pdbx_seq_one_letter_code
_entity_poly.pdbx_strand_id
1 'polypeptide(L)'
;MKKIMFILILFGLAASLTGCADIGANVDFANDKTANIAMGAAVDGPVSRADVPADRLEIFYFHKTARCQSCTTVENYVSDVVRERFAEEVKGGLIDFRTINVDLPENELIARKFKATGSSLYLNRITGGQDNIEFYSDVWRLFGNEEALKNQLEIKIKSLLES
;
A
#
# COMPACT_ATOMS: atom_id res chain seq x y z
N MET A 1 14.98 -5.23 41.80
CA MET A 1 14.24 -4.50 42.86
C MET A 1 14.61 -3.02 42.80
N LYS A 2 13.73 -2.18 42.26
CA LYS A 2 13.61 -0.75 42.55
C LYS A 2 12.20 -0.38 42.07
N LYS A 3 11.29 -0.30 43.04
CA LYS A 3 9.91 0.12 42.89
C LYS A 3 9.89 1.67 42.87
N ILE A 4 8.74 2.23 42.47
CA ILE A 4 8.31 3.64 42.66
C ILE A 4 8.76 4.54 41.47
N MET A 5 7.90 5.28 40.76
CA MET A 5 6.67 5.96 41.16
C MET A 5 5.71 6.11 39.97
N PHE A 6 4.48 5.63 40.10
CA PHE A 6 3.36 6.02 39.23
C PHE A 6 2.86 7.38 39.70
N ILE A 7 2.94 8.40 38.84
CA ILE A 7 2.26 9.69 39.05
C ILE A 7 0.96 9.64 38.24
N LEU A 8 -0.14 9.42 38.94
CA LEU A 8 -1.51 9.57 38.44
C LEU A 8 -1.85 11.06 38.44
N ILE A 9 -1.99 11.66 37.25
CA ILE A 9 -2.60 12.98 37.10
C ILE A 9 -4.00 12.78 36.54
N LEU A 10 -4.97 12.90 37.45
CA LEU A 10 -6.39 13.12 37.18
C LEU A 10 -6.58 14.58 36.73
N PHE A 11 -6.84 14.78 35.44
CA PHE A 11 -7.65 15.88 34.93
C PHE A 11 -8.71 15.18 34.06
N GLY A 12 -10.01 15.28 34.31
CA GLY A 12 -10.75 16.48 34.67
C GLY A 12 -11.84 16.58 33.61
N LEU A 13 -13.05 16.16 34.02
CA LEU A 13 -14.27 16.02 33.24
C LEU A 13 -14.59 17.29 32.42
N ALA A 14 -14.93 17.13 31.13
CA ALA A 14 -15.78 18.07 30.41
C ALA A 14 -16.66 17.31 29.41
N ALA A 15 -17.87 17.00 29.87
CA ALA A 15 -18.96 16.58 29.01
C ALA A 15 -19.55 17.81 28.32
N SER A 16 -19.71 17.76 27.00
CA SER A 16 -20.63 18.62 26.27
C SER A 16 -21.47 17.75 25.34
N LEU A 17 -22.69 17.50 25.79
CA LEU A 17 -23.82 17.06 24.99
C LEU A 17 -24.20 18.16 24.01
N THR A 18 -24.26 17.83 22.73
CA THR A 18 -25.22 18.44 21.81
C THR A 18 -25.42 17.49 20.64
N GLY A 19 -26.56 16.80 20.65
CA GLY A 19 -27.04 16.05 19.49
C GLY A 19 -27.71 16.99 18.49
N CYS A 20 -27.83 16.53 17.25
CA CYS A 20 -28.86 16.96 16.31
C CYS A 20 -29.43 15.71 15.63
N ALA A 21 -30.75 15.74 15.45
CA ALA A 21 -31.63 14.63 15.16
C ALA A 21 -31.50 14.08 13.73
N ASP A 22 -31.66 12.77 13.60
CA ASP A 22 -32.12 12.13 12.37
C ASP A 22 -33.57 12.57 12.11
N ILE A 23 -33.78 13.32 11.02
CA ILE A 23 -35.09 13.51 10.41
C ILE A 23 -35.10 12.70 9.12
N GLY A 24 -35.83 11.60 9.14
CA GLY A 24 -36.28 10.93 7.92
C GLY A 24 -37.25 11.83 7.17
N ALA A 25 -37.07 11.92 5.85
CA ALA A 25 -38.10 12.32 4.93
C ALA A 25 -37.95 11.48 3.65
N ASN A 26 -38.94 10.60 3.43
CA ASN A 26 -39.27 10.09 2.10
C ASN A 26 -39.52 11.30 1.20
N VAL A 27 -38.90 11.33 0.03
CA VAL A 27 -39.23 12.30 -1.02
C VAL A 27 -39.68 11.50 -2.24
N ASP A 28 -40.96 11.63 -2.53
CA ASP A 28 -41.62 11.11 -3.71
C ASP A 28 -40.98 11.69 -4.97
N PHE A 29 -40.46 10.84 -5.86
CA PHE A 29 -40.02 11.24 -7.19
C PHE A 29 -41.24 11.42 -8.09
N ALA A 30 -41.82 12.62 -8.06
CA ALA A 30 -42.72 13.10 -9.09
C ALA A 30 -41.93 13.78 -10.21
N ASN A 31 -42.09 13.22 -11.39
CA ASN A 31 -41.64 13.63 -12.71
C ASN A 31 -42.06 15.07 -13.07
N ASP A 32 -41.11 15.95 -13.42
CA ASP A 32 -41.40 17.10 -14.28
C ASP A 32 -40.20 17.47 -15.19
N LYS A 33 -40.52 17.68 -16.46
CA LYS A 33 -39.63 18.21 -17.50
C LYS A 33 -39.72 19.73 -17.44
N THR A 34 -38.57 20.41 -17.58
CA THR A 34 -38.31 21.55 -18.51
C THR A 34 -37.38 22.62 -17.90
N ALA A 35 -36.42 23.04 -18.72
CA ALA A 35 -35.68 24.33 -18.76
C ALA A 35 -34.42 24.56 -17.90
N ASN A 36 -33.31 24.73 -18.65
CA ASN A 36 -32.02 25.38 -18.37
C ASN A 36 -32.05 26.63 -17.48
N ILE A 37 -31.09 26.72 -16.54
CA ILE A 37 -30.32 27.93 -16.22
C ILE A 37 -28.87 27.50 -15.88
N ALA A 38 -27.90 28.16 -16.52
CA ALA A 38 -26.46 27.98 -16.26
C ALA A 38 -26.03 28.68 -14.95
N MET A 39 -25.22 28.01 -14.11
CA MET A 39 -23.99 28.52 -13.47
C MET A 39 -23.49 27.54 -12.39
N GLY A 40 -22.28 27.01 -12.56
CA GLY A 40 -21.33 26.73 -11.47
C GLY A 40 -21.51 25.47 -10.60
N ALA A 41 -20.42 24.71 -10.53
CA ALA A 41 -20.03 23.76 -9.47
C ALA A 41 -20.47 22.28 -9.57
N ALA A 42 -19.46 21.44 -9.30
CA ALA A 42 -19.46 20.00 -9.01
C ALA A 42 -19.83 19.04 -10.16
N VAL A 43 -18.82 18.70 -10.97
CA VAL A 43 -18.81 17.42 -11.69
C VAL A 43 -18.33 16.35 -10.71
N ASP A 44 -19.21 15.90 -9.81
CA ASP A 44 -19.01 14.63 -9.08
C ASP A 44 -19.53 13.49 -9.96
N GLY A 45 -18.80 13.24 -11.05
CA GLY A 45 -18.87 11.95 -11.73
C GLY A 45 -18.05 10.92 -10.94
N PRO A 46 -18.39 9.62 -10.96
CA PRO A 46 -17.51 8.60 -10.41
C PRO A 46 -16.21 8.65 -11.20
N VAL A 47 -15.16 9.20 -10.61
CA VAL A 47 -13.81 9.12 -11.17
C VAL A 47 -13.49 7.63 -11.22
N SER A 48 -13.52 7.07 -12.41
CA SER A 48 -13.04 5.72 -12.67
C SER A 48 -11.61 5.67 -12.13
N ARG A 49 -11.38 4.86 -11.09
CA ARG A 49 -10.11 4.75 -10.35
C ARG A 49 -8.97 4.15 -11.20
N ALA A 50 -9.18 3.94 -12.49
CA ALA A 50 -8.32 3.16 -13.36
C ALA A 50 -7.20 3.96 -14.07
N ASP A 51 -7.09 5.27 -13.83
CA ASP A 51 -6.13 6.15 -14.51
C ASP A 51 -5.40 7.12 -13.56
N VAL A 52 -5.27 6.79 -12.27
CA VAL A 52 -4.64 7.70 -11.28
C VAL A 52 -3.25 7.19 -10.96
N PRO A 53 -2.15 7.85 -11.43
CA PRO A 53 -0.78 7.39 -11.20
C PRO A 53 -0.47 7.13 -9.72
N ALA A 54 0.45 6.21 -9.46
CA ALA A 54 0.87 5.92 -8.09
C ALA A 54 1.62 7.11 -7.45
N ASP A 55 1.31 7.43 -6.20
CA ASP A 55 2.10 8.40 -5.41
C ASP A 55 3.48 7.82 -5.10
N ARG A 56 3.50 6.51 -4.83
CA ARG A 56 4.68 5.72 -4.53
C ARG A 56 4.38 4.24 -4.73
N LEU A 57 5.39 3.48 -5.11
CA LEU A 57 5.39 2.03 -5.07
C LEU A 57 6.44 1.55 -4.06
N GLU A 58 6.01 0.88 -2.99
CA GLU A 58 6.93 0.22 -2.06
C GLU A 58 7.07 -1.26 -2.46
N ILE A 59 8.31 -1.73 -2.60
CA ILE A 59 8.63 -3.11 -2.95
C ILE A 59 9.41 -3.71 -1.80
N PHE A 60 8.84 -4.73 -1.15
CA PHE A 60 9.45 -5.39 0.00
C PHE A 60 9.75 -6.85 -0.29
N TYR A 61 11.04 -7.20 -0.25
CA TYR A 61 11.46 -8.58 -0.17
C TYR A 61 11.70 -8.94 1.30
N PHE A 62 10.76 -9.66 1.92
CA PHE A 62 10.95 -10.19 3.26
C PHE A 62 11.73 -11.50 3.22
N HIS A 63 12.48 -11.78 4.27
CA HIS A 63 13.18 -13.06 4.46
C HIS A 63 13.40 -13.34 5.95
N LYS A 64 13.75 -14.58 6.28
CA LYS A 64 14.32 -14.93 7.58
C LYS A 64 15.84 -14.81 7.57
N THR A 65 16.46 -14.84 8.74
CA THR A 65 17.92 -14.94 8.89
C THR A 65 18.45 -16.22 8.26
N ALA A 66 17.77 -17.34 8.50
CA ALA A 66 18.04 -18.61 7.83
C ALA A 66 17.40 -18.61 6.44
N ARG A 67 18.21 -18.78 5.39
CA ARG A 67 17.77 -18.65 4.00
C ARG A 67 18.11 -19.88 3.18
N CYS A 68 17.16 -20.26 2.33
CA CYS A 68 17.36 -21.27 1.31
C CYS A 68 18.04 -20.64 0.08
N GLN A 69 18.76 -21.44 -0.73
CA GLN A 69 19.46 -20.92 -1.91
C GLN A 69 18.49 -20.25 -2.90
N SER A 70 17.36 -20.89 -3.19
CA SER A 70 16.34 -20.32 -4.09
C SER A 70 15.75 -19.02 -3.55
N CYS A 71 15.62 -18.87 -2.23
CA CYS A 71 15.18 -17.65 -1.58
C CYS A 71 16.15 -16.50 -1.91
N THR A 72 17.45 -16.72 -1.74
CA THR A 72 18.48 -15.73 -2.07
C THR A 72 18.53 -15.41 -3.56
N THR A 73 18.41 -16.44 -4.42
CA THR A 73 18.37 -16.23 -5.88
C THR A 73 17.17 -15.39 -6.31
N VAL A 74 15.97 -15.64 -5.78
CA VAL A 74 14.80 -14.81 -6.08
C VAL A 74 15.01 -13.37 -5.63
N GLU A 75 15.55 -13.13 -4.43
CA GLU A 75 15.87 -11.75 -3.99
C GLU A 75 16.78 -11.05 -4.98
N ASN A 76 17.86 -11.72 -5.42
CA ASN A 76 18.81 -11.14 -6.35
C ASN A 76 18.10 -10.74 -7.66
N TYR A 77 17.28 -11.62 -8.22
CA TYR A 77 16.55 -11.30 -9.45
C TYR A 77 15.59 -10.12 -9.29
N VAL A 78 14.90 -10.02 -8.15
CA VAL A 78 14.03 -8.88 -7.82
C VAL A 78 14.86 -7.60 -7.70
N SER A 79 15.98 -7.67 -6.97
CA SER A 79 16.92 -6.56 -6.79
C SER A 79 17.45 -6.07 -8.14
N ASP A 80 17.87 -6.97 -9.02
CA ASP A 80 18.40 -6.63 -10.34
C ASP A 80 17.34 -5.87 -11.16
N VAL A 81 16.11 -6.39 -11.22
CA VAL A 81 15.02 -5.71 -11.94
C VAL A 81 14.81 -4.29 -11.40
N VAL A 82 14.67 -4.13 -10.09
CA VAL A 82 14.37 -2.83 -9.50
C VAL A 82 15.54 -1.86 -9.66
N ARG A 83 16.78 -2.29 -9.40
CA ARG A 83 17.95 -1.42 -9.40
C ARG A 83 18.47 -1.10 -10.80
N GLU A 84 18.31 -2.02 -11.76
CA GLU A 84 18.83 -1.84 -13.12
C GLU A 84 17.78 -1.23 -14.05
N ARG A 85 16.53 -1.69 -13.96
CA ARG A 85 15.46 -1.29 -14.90
C ARG A 85 14.64 -0.10 -14.42
N PHE A 86 14.65 0.17 -13.11
CA PHE A 86 13.90 1.27 -12.49
C PHE A 86 14.78 2.20 -11.64
N ALA A 87 16.04 2.36 -12.05
CA ALA A 87 17.04 3.12 -11.29
C ALA A 87 16.61 4.58 -11.05
N GLU A 88 15.99 5.21 -12.05
CA GLU A 88 15.55 6.60 -11.95
C GLU A 88 14.32 6.76 -11.05
N GLU A 89 13.39 5.81 -11.06
CA GLU A 89 12.22 5.79 -10.18
C GLU A 89 12.63 5.55 -8.72
N VAL A 90 13.64 4.70 -8.49
CA VAL A 90 14.24 4.51 -7.16
C VAL A 90 14.93 5.79 -6.70
N LYS A 91 15.78 6.38 -7.56
CA LYS A 91 16.50 7.62 -7.26
C LYS A 91 15.56 8.82 -7.04
N GLY A 92 14.45 8.86 -7.77
CA GLY A 92 13.40 9.86 -7.66
C GLY A 92 12.46 9.64 -6.46
N GLY A 93 12.58 8.53 -5.75
CA GLY A 93 11.74 8.19 -4.60
C GLY A 93 10.32 7.75 -4.97
N LEU A 94 10.05 7.51 -6.26
CA LEU A 94 8.80 6.92 -6.73
C LEU A 94 8.72 5.44 -6.34
N ILE A 95 9.85 4.72 -6.39
CA ILE A 95 9.98 3.35 -5.87
C ILE A 95 10.82 3.34 -4.59
N ASP A 96 10.28 2.78 -3.50
CA ASP A 96 11.03 2.42 -2.29
C ASP A 96 11.25 0.90 -2.27
N PHE A 97 12.47 0.44 -2.51
CA PHE A 97 12.81 -0.98 -2.48
C PHE A 97 13.66 -1.34 -1.27
N ARG A 98 13.17 -2.29 -0.46
CA ARG A 98 13.86 -2.77 0.73
C ARG A 98 13.80 -4.29 0.87
N THR A 99 14.92 -4.86 1.32
CA THR A 99 15.01 -6.22 1.82
C THR A 99 14.85 -6.19 3.35
N ILE A 100 13.95 -6.99 3.90
CA ILE A 100 13.56 -6.96 5.32
C ILE A 100 13.72 -8.34 5.97
N ASN A 101 14.58 -8.43 7.00
CA ASN A 101 14.68 -9.63 7.82
C ASN A 101 13.58 -9.64 8.90
N VAL A 102 12.63 -10.57 8.80
CA VAL A 102 11.47 -10.66 9.71
C VAL A 102 11.82 -11.15 11.11
N ASP A 103 13.01 -11.75 11.30
CA ASP A 103 13.44 -12.22 12.62
C ASP A 103 14.00 -11.09 13.51
N LEU A 104 14.26 -9.91 12.92
CA LEU A 104 14.82 -8.76 13.64
C LEU A 104 13.72 -7.94 14.34
N PRO A 105 13.84 -7.63 15.64
CA PRO A 105 12.81 -6.90 16.39
C PRO A 105 12.43 -5.54 15.80
N GLU A 106 13.39 -4.80 15.23
CA GLU A 106 13.16 -3.51 14.57
C GLU A 106 12.23 -3.61 13.35
N ASN A 107 12.10 -4.80 12.75
CA ASN A 107 11.27 -5.05 11.58
C ASN A 107 9.89 -5.62 11.95
N GLU A 108 9.59 -5.81 13.23
CA GLU A 108 8.38 -6.51 13.67
C GLU A 108 7.09 -5.79 13.22
N LEU A 109 7.07 -4.45 13.27
CA LEU A 109 5.91 -3.66 12.83
C LEU A 109 5.66 -3.80 11.33
N ILE A 110 6.71 -3.71 10.50
CA ILE A 110 6.57 -3.85 9.05
C ILE A 110 6.26 -5.30 8.66
N ALA A 111 6.90 -6.30 9.27
CA ALA A 111 6.58 -7.70 9.05
C ALA A 111 5.11 -8.01 9.38
N ARG A 112 4.59 -7.47 10.49
CA ARG A 112 3.16 -7.59 10.85
C ARG A 112 2.23 -6.89 9.86
N LYS A 113 2.55 -5.67 9.42
CA LYS A 113 1.74 -4.92 8.43
C LYS A 113 1.50 -5.77 7.18
N PHE A 114 2.55 -6.42 6.68
CA PHE A 114 2.51 -7.26 5.49
C PHE A 114 2.14 -8.71 5.76
N LYS A 115 1.98 -9.10 7.04
CA LYS A 115 1.80 -10.51 7.49
C LYS A 115 2.91 -11.43 6.96
N ALA A 116 4.10 -10.89 6.75
CA ALA A 116 5.25 -11.62 6.24
C ALA A 116 5.87 -12.47 7.35
N THR A 117 5.94 -13.77 7.13
CA THR A 117 6.51 -14.74 8.10
C THR A 117 7.80 -15.39 7.59
N GLY A 118 8.26 -15.03 6.40
CA GLY A 118 9.47 -15.57 5.77
C GLY A 118 9.71 -14.98 4.38
N SER A 119 10.39 -15.74 3.52
CA SER A 119 10.69 -15.32 2.15
C SER A 119 9.42 -15.03 1.36
N SER A 120 9.21 -13.76 1.03
CA SER A 120 8.00 -13.27 0.36
C SER A 120 8.27 -11.93 -0.30
N LEU A 121 7.55 -11.64 -1.38
CA LEU A 121 7.67 -10.40 -2.15
C LEU A 121 6.31 -9.72 -2.14
N TYR A 122 6.29 -8.48 -1.67
CA TYR A 122 5.11 -7.64 -1.66
C TYR A 122 5.32 -6.37 -2.47
N LEU A 123 4.28 -5.99 -3.19
CA LEU A 123 4.18 -4.76 -3.95
C LEU A 123 3.06 -3.94 -3.31
N ASN A 124 3.40 -2.78 -2.74
CA ASN A 124 2.44 -1.87 -2.11
C ASN A 124 2.33 -0.60 -2.95
N ARG A 125 1.24 -0.49 -3.72
CA ARG A 125 0.94 0.70 -4.50
C ARG A 125 0.21 1.71 -3.63
N ILE A 126 0.78 2.88 -3.44
CA ILE A 126 0.19 3.96 -2.64
C ILE A 126 -0.50 4.96 -3.56
N THR A 127 -1.77 5.26 -3.29
CA THR A 127 -2.54 6.28 -4.03
C THR A 127 -3.48 7.01 -3.09
N GLY A 128 -3.44 8.33 -3.09
CA GLY A 128 -4.18 9.17 -2.14
C GLY A 128 -3.82 8.82 -0.69
N GLY A 129 -2.58 8.41 -0.44
CA GLY A 129 -2.10 7.95 0.88
C GLY A 129 -2.66 6.59 1.35
N GLN A 130 -3.37 5.85 0.49
CA GLN A 130 -3.91 4.52 0.81
C GLN A 130 -3.01 3.41 0.26
N ASP A 131 -2.72 2.43 1.12
CA ASP A 131 -1.99 1.22 0.75
C ASP A 131 -2.84 0.29 -0.12
N ASN A 132 -2.24 -0.28 -1.17
CA ASN A 132 -2.78 -1.35 -1.98
C ASN A 132 -1.72 -2.46 -2.06
N ILE A 133 -1.73 -3.32 -1.04
CA ILE A 133 -0.70 -4.35 -0.82
C ILE A 133 -1.07 -5.63 -1.57
N GLU A 134 -0.16 -6.11 -2.40
CA GLU A 134 -0.25 -7.37 -3.13
C GLU A 134 0.93 -8.29 -2.77
N PHE A 135 0.63 -9.55 -2.46
CA PHE A 135 1.64 -10.61 -2.43
C PHE A 135 1.90 -11.10 -3.86
N TYR A 136 3.14 -10.96 -4.34
CA TYR A 136 3.48 -11.31 -5.72
C TYR A 136 4.18 -12.67 -5.78
N SER A 137 3.39 -13.74 -5.94
CA SER A 137 3.88 -15.13 -5.91
C SER A 137 4.57 -15.60 -7.20
N ASP A 138 4.46 -14.84 -8.28
CA ASP A 138 4.93 -15.25 -9.60
C ASP A 138 6.44 -15.44 -9.69
N VAL A 139 7.20 -14.79 -8.81
CA VAL A 139 8.65 -15.01 -8.72
C VAL A 139 9.02 -16.43 -8.29
N TRP A 140 8.15 -17.15 -7.57
CA TRP A 140 8.38 -18.58 -7.30
C TRP A 140 7.87 -19.47 -8.43
N ARG A 141 6.74 -19.08 -9.06
CA ARG A 141 6.18 -19.80 -10.22
C ARG A 141 7.15 -19.82 -11.40
N LEU A 142 7.86 -18.71 -11.61
CA LEU A 142 8.78 -18.51 -12.73
C LEU A 142 10.25 -18.77 -12.37
N PHE A 143 10.54 -19.24 -11.14
CA PHE A 143 11.91 -19.38 -10.63
C PHE A 143 12.87 -20.14 -11.57
N GLY A 144 12.38 -21.18 -12.24
CA GLY A 144 13.18 -21.98 -13.17
C GLY A 144 13.57 -21.27 -14.49
N ASN A 145 13.08 -20.05 -14.71
CA ASN A 145 13.40 -19.24 -15.88
C ASN A 145 13.62 -17.78 -15.45
N GLU A 146 14.89 -17.42 -15.25
CA GLU A 146 15.31 -16.09 -14.81
C GLU A 146 14.76 -14.97 -15.70
N GLU A 147 14.87 -15.13 -17.02
CA GLU A 147 14.45 -14.09 -17.96
C GLU A 147 12.94 -13.86 -17.88
N ALA A 148 12.15 -14.94 -17.87
CA ALA A 148 10.70 -14.86 -17.75
C ALA A 148 10.30 -14.22 -16.41
N LEU A 149 10.96 -14.57 -15.32
CA LEU A 149 10.73 -13.97 -14.01
C LEU A 149 11.01 -12.47 -14.03
N LYS A 150 12.20 -12.07 -14.50
CA LYS A 150 12.61 -10.66 -14.53
C LYS A 150 11.67 -9.83 -15.41
N ASN A 151 11.29 -10.34 -16.58
CA ASN A 151 10.39 -9.66 -17.50
C ASN A 151 8.96 -9.54 -16.96
N GLN A 152 8.43 -10.59 -16.32
CA GLN A 152 7.09 -10.53 -15.72
C GLN A 152 7.05 -9.57 -14.52
N LEU A 153 8.10 -9.55 -13.70
CA LEU A 153 8.21 -8.59 -12.61
C LEU A 153 8.30 -7.14 -13.13
N GLU A 154 9.07 -6.90 -14.20
CA GLU A 154 9.15 -5.57 -14.82
C GLU A 154 7.78 -5.10 -15.33
N ILE A 155 7.06 -5.96 -16.07
CA ILE A 155 5.70 -5.66 -16.55
C ILE A 155 4.77 -5.34 -15.38
N LYS A 156 4.86 -6.12 -14.30
CA LYS A 156 4.06 -5.91 -13.10
C LYS A 156 4.38 -4.57 -12.43
N ILE A 157 5.65 -4.20 -12.29
CA ILE A 157 6.04 -2.91 -11.70
C ILE A 157 5.53 -1.76 -12.57
N LYS A 158 5.71 -1.81 -13.89
CA LYS A 158 5.22 -0.78 -14.81
C LYS A 158 3.71 -0.59 -14.70
N SER A 159 2.95 -1.68 -14.67
CA SER A 159 1.49 -1.58 -14.53
C SER A 159 1.08 -0.93 -13.22
N LEU A 160 1.81 -1.17 -12.12
CA LEU A 160 1.52 -0.51 -10.84
C LEU A 160 1.88 0.99 -10.82
N LEU A 161 2.82 1.44 -11.64
CA LEU A 161 3.18 2.86 -11.75
C LEU A 161 2.20 3.64 -12.64
N GLU A 162 1.72 3.01 -13.72
CA GLU A 162 0.94 3.65 -14.78
C GLU A 162 -0.59 3.54 -14.60
N SER A 163 -1.09 2.59 -13.80
CA SER A 163 -2.53 2.46 -13.48
C SER A 163 -3.02 3.54 -12.54
#